data_AF-A0A7S2RY96-F1
#
_entry.id   AF-A0A7S2RY96-F1
#
_cell.length_a   1.000
_cell.length_b   1.000
_cell.length_c   1.000
_cell.angle_alpha   90.00
_cell.angle_beta   90.00
_cell.angle_gamma   90.00
#
_symmetry.space_group_name_H-M   'P 1'
#
loop_
_entity.id
_entity.type
_entity.pdbx_description
1 polymer ?
#
loop_
_entity_poly.entity_id
_entity_poly.type
_entity_poly.pdbx_seq_one_letter_code
_entity_poly.pdbx_strand_id
1 'polypeptide(L)'
;RFSAGVGGSEEAGVAAPGPPLKKQRTAGSRSRLDAQGWLRFDGTGMDDVGGQAERPSEISTSQVAWISCRPAPERLKRRALGSFDESKYKDTLDTWEKSIAEKKRVKKSATVDSICRIAEDEGYTSGKWMLFVAREGVDEVWDKINKATWNGELGCSAKVSPSEPGGGSHVVCVYTDSCFDKQAVGELLRKLRDLGFNPKSFKPDVFTMLGIDSRNKWRLPPTLYTAKDFPEGQGAEEGD
;
A
#
# COMPACT_ATOMS: atom_id res chain seq x y z
N ARG A 1 -32.47 21.41 15.41
CA ARG A 1 -31.02 21.69 15.22
C ARG A 1 -30.29 20.38 15.50
N PHE A 2 -30.02 19.59 14.46
CA PHE A 2 -29.37 18.28 14.60
C PHE A 2 -27.85 18.49 14.56
N SER A 3 -27.16 18.13 15.64
CA SER A 3 -25.71 17.96 15.68
C SER A 3 -25.37 16.63 15.00
N ALA A 4 -24.63 16.69 13.90
CA ALA A 4 -23.96 15.53 13.32
C ALA A 4 -22.58 15.39 13.97
N GLY A 5 -22.41 14.35 14.78
CA GLY A 5 -21.11 13.94 15.30
C GLY A 5 -20.26 13.37 14.18
N VAL A 6 -19.06 13.91 14.00
CA VAL A 6 -18.09 13.48 13.00
C VAL A 6 -17.35 12.26 13.57
N GLY A 7 -17.64 11.08 13.04
CA GLY A 7 -16.94 9.84 13.35
C GLY A 7 -15.47 9.93 12.92
N GLY A 8 -14.57 9.76 13.88
CA GLY A 8 -13.13 9.72 13.64
C GLY A 8 -12.73 8.41 12.99
N SER A 9 -12.19 8.48 11.78
CA SER A 9 -11.43 7.38 11.19
C SER A 9 -10.02 7.41 11.77
N GLU A 10 -9.73 6.48 12.68
CA GLU A 10 -8.36 6.08 13.04
C GLU A 10 -7.81 5.29 11.85
N GLU A 11 -7.01 5.95 11.01
CA GLU A 11 -6.42 5.30 9.83
C GLU A 11 -5.11 4.59 10.18
N ALA A 12 -4.98 3.40 9.60
CA ALA A 12 -3.94 2.41 9.79
C ALA A 12 -2.50 2.96 9.75
N GLY A 13 -1.91 3.13 10.93
CA GLY A 13 -0.47 3.09 11.12
C GLY A 13 0.11 1.72 10.78
N VAL A 14 1.40 1.65 10.52
CA VAL A 14 2.12 0.37 10.43
C VAL A 14 1.98 -0.31 11.78
N ALA A 15 1.15 -1.36 11.84
CA ALA A 15 1.02 -2.18 13.02
C ALA A 15 2.39 -2.77 13.36
N ALA A 16 2.96 -2.32 14.49
CA ALA A 16 3.91 -3.10 15.25
C ALA A 16 3.32 -4.51 15.49
N PRO A 17 4.14 -5.56 15.60
CA PRO A 17 3.63 -6.93 15.72
C PRO A 17 2.64 -7.05 16.88
N GLY A 18 1.38 -7.31 16.55
CA GLY A 18 0.34 -7.63 17.53
C GLY A 18 0.62 -8.97 18.22
N PRO A 19 0.01 -9.23 19.39
CA PRO A 19 0.24 -10.44 20.15
C PRO A 19 -0.08 -11.70 19.32
N PRO A 20 0.61 -12.83 19.56
CA PRO A 20 0.50 -14.02 18.72
C PRO A 20 -0.93 -14.59 18.78
N LEU A 21 -1.61 -14.60 17.64
CA LEU A 21 -2.95 -15.18 17.48
C LEU A 21 -2.86 -16.67 17.10
N LYS A 22 -3.78 -17.46 17.66
CA LYS A 22 -3.81 -18.93 17.54
C LYS A 22 -4.00 -19.36 16.08
N LYS A 23 -3.16 -20.30 15.63
CA LYS A 23 -3.21 -20.91 14.29
C LYS A 23 -4.57 -21.56 14.05
N GLN A 24 -5.41 -20.95 13.22
CA GLN A 24 -6.59 -21.62 12.66
C GLN A 24 -6.35 -21.81 11.17
N ARG A 25 -6.14 -23.07 10.75
CA ARG A 25 -6.22 -23.46 9.34
C ARG A 25 -7.71 -23.68 9.05
N THR A 26 -8.30 -22.84 8.23
CA THR A 26 -9.57 -23.17 7.59
C THR A 26 -9.29 -24.19 6.48
N ALA A 27 -9.95 -25.34 6.54
CA ALA A 27 -9.81 -26.36 5.50
C ALA A 27 -10.25 -25.77 4.15
N GLY A 28 -9.40 -25.85 3.12
CA GLY A 28 -9.67 -25.27 1.79
C GLY A 28 -9.19 -23.82 1.57
N SER A 29 -8.58 -23.17 2.57
CA SER A 29 -7.97 -21.84 2.40
C SER A 29 -6.66 -21.91 1.61
N ARG A 30 -6.49 -20.96 0.69
CA ARG A 30 -5.32 -20.81 -0.20
C ARG A 30 -4.22 -19.94 0.42
N SER A 31 -4.24 -19.86 1.74
CA SER A 31 -3.42 -18.92 2.48
C SER A 31 -2.86 -19.51 3.76
N ARG A 32 -1.69 -19.01 4.17
CA ARG A 32 -1.03 -19.34 5.43
C ARG A 32 -0.90 -18.11 6.31
N LEU A 33 -1.29 -18.23 7.57
CA LEU A 33 -1.05 -17.20 8.58
C LEU A 33 0.44 -17.24 8.99
N ASP A 34 1.16 -16.13 8.80
CA ASP A 34 2.56 -16.00 9.20
C ASP A 34 2.71 -15.57 10.68
N ALA A 35 3.96 -15.55 11.16
CA ALA A 35 4.27 -15.20 12.54
C ALA A 35 3.96 -13.72 12.89
N GLN A 36 3.77 -12.88 11.86
CA GLN A 36 3.38 -11.48 12.01
C GLN A 36 1.84 -11.32 11.97
N GLY A 37 1.08 -12.41 11.88
CA GLY A 37 -0.37 -12.40 11.81
C GLY A 37 -0.90 -11.97 10.45
N TRP A 38 -0.11 -12.08 9.38
CA TRP A 38 -0.57 -11.80 8.01
C TRP A 38 -1.04 -13.08 7.36
N LEU A 39 -2.21 -13.03 6.73
CA LEU A 39 -2.71 -14.10 5.89
C LEU A 39 -2.04 -13.97 4.50
N ARG A 40 -1.15 -14.91 4.18
CA ARG A 40 -0.34 -14.92 2.96
C ARG A 40 -0.93 -15.89 1.96
N PHE A 41 -1.32 -15.40 0.79
CA PHE A 41 -1.67 -16.27 -0.33
C PHE A 41 -0.46 -17.12 -0.73
N ASP A 42 -0.66 -18.43 -0.88
CA ASP A 42 0.43 -19.38 -1.15
C ASP A 42 0.23 -20.25 -2.40
N GLY A 43 -0.81 -19.96 -3.18
CA GLY A 43 -1.06 -20.58 -4.48
C GLY A 43 -1.55 -22.03 -4.42
N THR A 44 -1.78 -22.59 -3.24
CA THR A 44 -2.29 -23.95 -3.12
C THR A 44 -3.67 -24.08 -3.79
N GLY A 45 -3.86 -25.09 -4.65
CA GLY A 45 -5.12 -25.34 -5.38
C GLY A 45 -5.36 -24.45 -6.59
N MET A 46 -4.30 -23.96 -7.25
CA MET A 46 -4.40 -23.18 -8.50
C MET A 46 -4.60 -24.06 -9.75
N ASP A 47 -4.25 -25.34 -9.64
CA ASP A 47 -4.42 -26.39 -10.64
C ASP A 47 -5.92 -26.69 -10.90
N ASP A 48 -6.79 -26.29 -9.98
CA ASP A 48 -8.25 -26.40 -10.07
C ASP A 48 -8.86 -25.07 -10.53
N VAL A 49 -9.60 -25.13 -11.64
CA VAL A 49 -10.23 -24.05 -12.41
C VAL A 49 -11.30 -23.25 -11.62
N GLY A 50 -11.37 -23.38 -10.29
CA GLY A 50 -12.54 -22.95 -9.51
C GLY A 50 -12.33 -22.21 -8.18
N GLY A 51 -11.13 -22.14 -7.59
CA GLY A 51 -11.03 -21.49 -6.27
C GLY A 51 -10.91 -19.95 -6.35
N GLN A 52 -11.41 -19.29 -5.31
CA GLN A 52 -11.40 -17.84 -5.14
C GLN A 52 -10.29 -17.42 -4.15
N ALA A 53 -9.82 -16.17 -4.22
CA ALA A 53 -9.00 -15.59 -3.17
C ALA A 53 -9.77 -15.51 -1.83
N GLU A 54 -9.04 -15.38 -0.72
CA GLU A 54 -9.65 -15.09 0.58
C GLU A 54 -10.55 -13.85 0.50
N ARG A 55 -11.68 -13.85 1.21
CA ARG A 55 -12.68 -12.78 1.16
C ARG A 55 -12.41 -11.75 2.25
N PRO A 56 -11.79 -10.58 1.94
CA PRO A 56 -11.38 -9.63 2.97
C PRO A 56 -12.57 -9.06 3.76
N SER A 57 -13.77 -9.05 3.15
CA SER A 57 -15.01 -8.63 3.82
C SER A 57 -15.39 -9.54 4.99
N GLU A 58 -14.97 -10.81 5.01
CA GLU A 58 -15.35 -11.82 6.00
C GLU A 58 -14.27 -12.05 7.07
N ILE A 59 -13.05 -11.53 6.85
CA ILE A 59 -11.92 -11.72 7.75
C ILE A 59 -11.80 -10.52 8.69
N SER A 60 -11.90 -10.76 10.00
CA SER A 60 -11.84 -9.69 11.00
C SER A 60 -10.41 -9.24 11.29
N THR A 61 -10.22 -7.95 11.58
CA THR A 61 -8.95 -7.41 12.10
C THR A 61 -8.54 -8.03 13.44
N SER A 62 -9.48 -8.61 14.20
CA SER A 62 -9.18 -9.37 15.41
C SER A 62 -8.51 -10.73 15.15
N GLN A 63 -8.56 -11.22 13.91
CA GLN A 63 -8.02 -12.52 13.51
C GLN A 63 -6.70 -12.39 12.75
N VAL A 64 -6.63 -11.37 11.88
CA VAL A 64 -5.54 -11.18 10.92
C VAL A 64 -5.21 -9.70 10.87
N ALA A 65 -3.93 -9.35 10.77
CA ALA A 65 -3.51 -7.95 10.63
C ALA A 65 -3.63 -7.47 9.17
N TRP A 66 -3.23 -8.31 8.21
CA TRP A 66 -3.28 -8.04 6.77
C TRP A 66 -3.48 -9.32 5.96
N ILE A 67 -4.19 -9.22 4.85
CA ILE A 67 -4.24 -10.27 3.83
C ILE A 67 -3.31 -9.83 2.70
N SER A 68 -2.45 -10.71 2.19
CA SER A 68 -1.44 -10.33 1.21
C SER A 68 -1.16 -11.39 0.16
N CYS A 69 -0.74 -10.94 -1.02
CA CYS A 69 -0.34 -11.76 -2.15
C CYS A 69 1.02 -11.28 -2.67
N ARG A 70 1.83 -12.22 -3.13
CA ARG A 70 3.09 -11.99 -3.83
C ARG A 70 3.07 -12.81 -5.12
N PRO A 71 3.88 -12.46 -6.13
CA PRO A 71 4.08 -13.32 -7.28
C PRO A 71 4.47 -14.74 -6.86
N ALA A 72 4.06 -15.72 -7.64
CA ALA A 72 4.46 -17.12 -7.47
C ALA A 72 5.99 -17.21 -7.34
N PRO A 73 6.54 -18.12 -6.52
CA PRO A 73 7.98 -18.17 -6.24
C PRO A 73 8.87 -18.19 -7.48
N GLU A 74 8.46 -18.89 -8.54
CA GLU A 74 9.14 -18.97 -9.83
C GLU A 74 9.08 -17.68 -10.66
N ARG A 75 8.18 -16.75 -10.30
CA ARG A 75 7.98 -15.43 -10.93
C ARG A 75 8.52 -14.28 -10.08
N LEU A 76 8.96 -14.56 -8.86
CA LEU A 76 9.43 -13.56 -7.92
C LEU A 76 10.80 -13.02 -8.36
N LYS A 77 10.82 -11.78 -8.86
CA LYS A 77 12.06 -11.03 -9.06
C LYS A 77 12.56 -10.54 -7.70
N ARG A 78 13.52 -11.25 -7.10
CA ARG A 78 14.11 -10.82 -5.82
C ARG A 78 15.02 -9.60 -6.05
N ARG A 79 14.59 -8.43 -5.56
CA ARG A 79 15.49 -7.30 -5.31
C ARG A 79 15.76 -7.22 -3.82
N ALA A 80 17.03 -7.09 -3.43
CA ALA A 80 17.37 -6.80 -2.05
C ALA A 80 16.99 -5.34 -1.76
N LEU A 81 15.90 -5.14 -1.02
CA LEU A 81 15.60 -3.85 -0.43
C LEU A 81 16.52 -3.65 0.78
N GLY A 82 16.95 -2.42 1.00
CA GLY A 82 17.64 -2.07 2.24
C GLY A 82 16.72 -2.14 3.45
N SER A 83 17.30 -2.06 4.64
CA SER A 83 16.57 -1.98 5.90
C SER A 83 16.25 -0.54 6.25
N PHE A 84 15.05 -0.27 6.75
CA PHE A 84 14.72 1.04 7.29
C PHE A 84 15.52 1.34 8.57
N ASP A 85 16.16 2.51 8.61
CA ASP A 85 16.85 3.07 9.77
C ASP A 85 16.32 4.48 10.04
N GLU A 86 15.51 4.63 11.09
CA GLU A 86 14.89 5.91 11.46
C GLU A 86 15.92 6.98 11.82
N SER A 87 17.09 6.59 12.35
CA SER A 87 18.10 7.53 12.85
C SER A 87 18.65 8.45 11.76
N LYS A 88 18.68 7.97 10.51
CA LYS A 88 19.16 8.73 9.34
C LYS A 88 18.27 9.90 8.96
N TYR A 89 16.99 9.87 9.35
CA TYR A 89 16.02 10.92 9.03
C TYR A 89 15.94 12.00 10.12
N LYS A 90 16.52 11.74 11.30
CA LYS A 90 16.37 12.59 12.48
C LYS A 90 16.78 14.04 12.23
N ASP A 91 17.96 14.27 11.67
CA ASP A 91 18.47 15.62 11.44
C ASP A 91 17.60 16.41 10.46
N THR A 92 17.11 15.73 9.41
CA THR A 92 16.20 16.32 8.41
C THR A 92 14.87 16.73 9.06
N LEU A 93 14.28 15.84 9.88
CA LEU A 93 13.01 16.09 10.55
C LEU A 93 13.12 17.15 11.66
N ASP A 94 14.18 17.12 12.46
CA ASP A 94 14.44 18.10 13.52
C ASP A 94 14.66 19.51 12.92
N THR A 95 15.37 19.60 11.80
CA THR A 95 15.57 20.86 11.06
C THR A 95 14.24 21.41 10.53
N TRP A 96 13.38 20.53 10.01
CA TRP A 96 12.04 20.92 9.55
C TRP A 96 11.13 21.35 10.71
N GLU A 97 11.15 20.63 11.84
CA GLU A 97 10.36 20.95 13.03
C GLU A 97 10.77 22.31 13.62
N LYS A 98 12.07 22.62 13.69
CA LYS A 98 12.57 23.96 14.05
C LYS A 98 12.09 25.04 13.08
N SER A 99 12.12 24.75 11.77
CA SER A 99 11.65 25.70 10.75
C SER A 99 10.16 26.02 10.88
N ILE A 100 9.33 25.03 11.25
CA ILE A 100 7.91 25.24 11.56
C ILE A 100 7.74 26.11 12.81
N ALA A 101 8.46 25.79 13.89
CA ALA A 101 8.38 26.52 15.15
C ALA A 101 8.75 28.00 15.00
N GLU A 102 9.79 28.28 14.20
CA GLU A 102 10.28 29.63 13.91
C GLU A 102 9.48 30.35 12.79
N LYS A 103 8.45 29.70 12.22
CA LYS A 103 7.64 30.21 11.09
C LYS A 103 8.49 30.61 9.87
N LYS A 104 9.61 29.91 9.65
CA LYS A 104 10.47 30.13 8.48
C LYS A 104 9.74 29.70 7.21
N ARG A 105 9.96 30.44 6.12
CA ARG A 105 9.43 30.08 4.79
C ARG A 105 10.32 29.04 4.11
N VAL A 106 10.32 27.81 4.62
CA VAL A 106 11.00 26.67 3.99
C VAL A 106 10.00 25.90 3.12
N LYS A 107 10.44 25.47 1.93
CA LYS A 107 9.60 24.67 1.02
C LYS A 107 9.45 23.25 1.56
N LYS A 108 8.21 22.79 1.76
CA LYS A 108 7.90 21.39 2.14
C LYS A 108 8.54 20.39 1.18
N SER A 109 8.56 20.72 -0.12
CA SER A 109 9.16 19.87 -1.15
C SER A 109 10.64 19.60 -0.90
N ALA A 110 11.41 20.58 -0.41
CA ALA A 110 12.83 20.38 -0.14
C ALA A 110 13.06 19.35 0.98
N THR A 111 12.23 19.37 2.02
CA THR A 111 12.29 18.36 3.10
C THR A 111 11.88 16.99 2.60
N VAL A 112 10.82 16.92 1.78
CA VAL A 112 10.39 15.67 1.14
C VAL A 112 11.49 15.10 0.24
N ASP A 113 12.13 15.94 -0.57
CA ASP A 113 13.24 15.54 -1.44
C ASP A 113 14.42 14.99 -0.62
N SER A 114 14.76 15.61 0.51
CA SER A 114 15.79 15.09 1.41
C SER A 114 15.43 13.72 1.99
N ILE A 115 14.19 13.53 2.43
CA ILE A 115 13.70 12.22 2.92
C ILE A 115 13.78 11.17 1.81
N CYS A 116 13.36 11.52 0.60
CA CYS A 116 13.41 10.62 -0.55
C CYS A 116 14.85 10.23 -0.92
N ARG A 117 15.80 11.18 -0.91
CA ARG A 117 17.22 10.90 -1.18
C ARG A 117 17.82 9.94 -0.16
N ILE A 118 17.57 10.17 1.14
CA ILE A 118 18.03 9.25 2.19
C ILE A 118 17.45 7.86 1.95
N ALA A 119 16.16 7.74 1.64
CA ALA A 119 15.53 6.45 1.37
C ALA A 119 16.11 5.76 0.13
N GLU A 120 16.48 6.52 -0.89
CA GLU A 120 17.15 6.01 -2.09
C GLU A 120 18.56 5.48 -1.79
N ASP A 121 19.36 6.26 -1.05
CA ASP A 121 20.72 5.89 -0.63
C ASP A 121 20.72 4.64 0.26
N GLU A 122 19.71 4.50 1.12
CA GLU A 122 19.52 3.32 1.96
C GLU A 122 18.92 2.11 1.23
N GLY A 123 18.51 2.26 -0.02
CA GLY A 123 17.81 1.21 -0.75
C GLY A 123 16.42 0.87 -0.18
N TYR A 124 15.85 1.73 0.67
CA TYR A 124 14.49 1.59 1.22
C TYR A 124 13.46 2.23 0.27
N THR A 125 13.39 1.68 -0.94
CA THR A 125 12.76 2.37 -2.07
C THR A 125 11.32 1.96 -2.36
N SER A 126 10.74 1.00 -1.64
CA SER A 126 9.41 0.48 -1.98
C SER A 126 8.30 1.52 -1.79
N GLY A 127 7.21 1.35 -2.53
CA GLY A 127 6.02 2.19 -2.40
C GLY A 127 4.79 1.55 -3.02
N LYS A 128 3.63 2.15 -2.79
CA LYS A 128 2.33 1.55 -3.15
C LYS A 128 1.33 2.54 -3.72
N TRP A 129 0.58 2.09 -4.72
CA TRP A 129 -0.71 2.67 -5.08
C TRP A 129 -1.78 2.19 -4.09
N MET A 130 -2.67 3.09 -3.67
CA MET A 130 -3.72 2.80 -2.69
C MET A 130 -5.10 2.94 -3.33
N LEU A 131 -5.91 1.88 -3.20
CA LEU A 131 -7.32 1.84 -3.56
C LEU A 131 -8.15 1.80 -2.28
N PHE A 132 -9.20 2.61 -2.21
CA PHE A 132 -10.19 2.56 -1.13
C PHE A 132 -11.48 1.99 -1.71
N VAL A 133 -11.90 0.84 -1.19
CA VAL A 133 -12.97 0.03 -1.77
C VAL A 133 -14.04 -0.20 -0.71
N ALA A 134 -15.31 0.00 -1.06
CA ALA A 134 -16.42 -0.33 -0.18
C ALA A 134 -16.46 -1.84 0.11
N ARG A 135 -16.98 -2.22 1.29
CA ARG A 135 -17.07 -3.63 1.73
C ARG A 135 -17.71 -4.53 0.68
N GLU A 136 -18.74 -4.04 0.00
CA GLU A 136 -19.55 -4.81 -0.95
C GLU A 136 -18.76 -5.25 -2.19
N GLY A 137 -17.73 -4.47 -2.57
CA GLY A 137 -16.90 -4.75 -3.76
C GLY A 137 -15.50 -5.28 -3.45
N VAL A 138 -15.08 -5.31 -2.18
CA VAL A 138 -13.68 -5.61 -1.83
C VAL A 138 -13.27 -7.02 -2.23
N ASP A 139 -14.14 -8.02 -2.10
CA ASP A 139 -13.82 -9.41 -2.42
C ASP A 139 -13.50 -9.58 -3.91
N GLU A 140 -14.30 -8.97 -4.79
CA GLU A 140 -14.09 -9.01 -6.24
C GLU A 140 -12.85 -8.22 -6.67
N VAL A 141 -12.64 -7.04 -6.09
CA VAL A 141 -11.44 -6.23 -6.35
C VAL A 141 -10.19 -6.98 -5.91
N TRP A 142 -10.22 -7.60 -4.73
CA TRP A 142 -9.11 -8.35 -4.20
C TRP A 142 -8.82 -9.59 -5.02
N ASP A 143 -9.82 -10.37 -5.43
CA ASP A 143 -9.62 -11.56 -6.26
C ASP A 143 -8.91 -11.23 -7.59
N LYS A 144 -9.32 -10.15 -8.27
CA LYS A 144 -8.66 -9.65 -9.49
C LYS A 144 -7.21 -9.25 -9.24
N ILE A 145 -6.96 -8.42 -8.22
CA ILE A 145 -5.60 -7.95 -7.88
C ILE A 145 -4.71 -9.12 -7.45
N ASN A 146 -5.25 -10.04 -6.65
CA ASN A 146 -4.53 -11.21 -6.14
C ASN A 146 -4.08 -12.12 -7.29
N LYS A 147 -5.00 -12.49 -8.19
CA LYS A 147 -4.68 -13.30 -9.38
C LYS A 147 -3.62 -12.64 -10.27
N ALA A 148 -3.79 -11.36 -10.61
CA ALA A 148 -2.83 -10.64 -11.44
C ALA A 148 -1.45 -10.51 -10.77
N THR A 149 -1.42 -10.28 -9.44
CA THR A 149 -0.17 -10.22 -8.67
C THR A 149 0.53 -11.57 -8.64
N TRP A 150 -0.22 -12.64 -8.34
CA TRP A 150 0.31 -14.00 -8.27
C TRP A 150 0.92 -14.45 -9.61
N ASN A 151 0.25 -14.13 -10.73
CA ASN A 151 0.75 -14.39 -12.08
C ASN A 151 1.97 -13.56 -12.48
N GLY A 152 2.42 -12.62 -11.63
CA GLY A 152 3.53 -11.71 -11.92
C GLY A 152 3.19 -10.61 -12.93
N GLU A 153 1.90 -10.38 -13.17
CA GLU A 153 1.41 -9.39 -14.13
C GLU A 153 1.26 -8.01 -13.49
N LEU A 154 1.02 -7.95 -12.17
CA LEU A 154 0.71 -6.74 -11.42
C LEU A 154 1.59 -6.57 -10.18
N GLY A 155 2.42 -5.53 -10.15
CA GLY A 155 3.23 -5.16 -9.00
C GLY A 155 4.24 -6.23 -8.54
N CYS A 156 4.96 -5.94 -7.46
CA CYS A 156 5.84 -6.91 -6.79
C CYS A 156 5.16 -7.60 -5.59
N SER A 157 4.07 -7.01 -5.08
CA SER A 157 3.18 -7.59 -4.08
C SER A 157 1.90 -6.76 -3.95
N ALA A 158 0.89 -7.33 -3.30
CA ALA A 158 -0.33 -6.63 -2.94
C ALA A 158 -0.79 -7.01 -1.53
N LYS A 159 -1.54 -6.13 -0.88
CA LYS A 159 -2.22 -6.44 0.39
C LYS A 159 -3.55 -5.71 0.50
N VAL A 160 -4.45 -6.26 1.29
CA VAL A 160 -5.76 -5.67 1.59
C VAL A 160 -6.01 -5.72 3.10
N SER A 161 -6.63 -4.66 3.62
CA SER A 161 -7.02 -4.62 5.03
C SER A 161 -8.13 -5.64 5.30
N PRO A 162 -8.12 -6.32 6.45
CA PRO A 162 -9.27 -7.07 6.92
C PRO A 162 -10.46 -6.15 7.24
N SER A 163 -11.62 -6.74 7.52
CA SER A 163 -12.81 -6.04 7.98
C SER A 163 -12.66 -5.53 9.41
N GLU A 164 -12.93 -4.25 9.62
CA GLU A 164 -12.99 -3.65 10.96
C GLU A 164 -14.33 -3.89 11.66
N PRO A 165 -14.36 -3.87 13.02
CA PRO A 165 -15.60 -3.88 13.78
C PRO A 165 -16.48 -2.66 13.42
N GLY A 166 -17.72 -2.90 13.02
CA GLY A 166 -18.63 -1.84 12.55
C GLY A 166 -18.68 -1.68 11.03
N GLY A 167 -17.86 -2.43 10.29
CA GLY A 167 -17.79 -2.35 8.84
C GLY A 167 -17.06 -1.09 8.36
N GLY A 168 -16.99 -0.90 7.04
CA GLY A 168 -16.31 0.25 6.46
C GLY A 168 -15.70 -0.03 5.09
N SER A 169 -14.88 0.91 4.63
CA SER A 169 -14.08 0.74 3.42
C SER A 169 -12.82 -0.02 3.75
N HIS A 170 -12.33 -0.81 2.79
CA HIS A 170 -11.04 -1.47 2.84
C HIS A 170 -10.02 -0.66 2.05
N VAL A 171 -8.74 -0.76 2.46
CA VAL A 171 -7.63 -0.28 1.66
C VAL A 171 -6.94 -1.46 0.99
N VAL A 172 -6.82 -1.42 -0.34
CA VAL A 172 -5.99 -2.32 -1.13
C VAL A 172 -4.73 -1.58 -1.58
N CYS A 173 -3.57 -2.12 -1.25
CA CYS A 173 -2.28 -1.57 -1.64
C CYS A 173 -1.62 -2.49 -2.67
N VAL A 174 -1.12 -1.91 -3.76
CA VAL A 174 -0.35 -2.64 -4.78
C VAL A 174 1.02 -1.99 -4.93
N TYR A 175 2.07 -2.80 -4.79
CA TYR A 175 3.43 -2.34 -4.56
C TYR A 175 4.30 -2.38 -5.81
N THR A 176 5.25 -1.46 -5.85
CA THR A 176 6.45 -1.49 -6.69
C THR A 176 7.69 -1.59 -5.81
N ASP A 177 8.76 -2.18 -6.34
CA ASP A 177 10.05 -2.29 -5.64
C ASP A 177 10.76 -0.95 -5.49
N SER A 178 10.50 -0.01 -6.39
CA SER A 178 11.06 1.34 -6.31
C SER A 178 10.02 2.40 -6.63
N CYS A 179 9.87 3.36 -5.72
CA CYS A 179 9.10 4.58 -5.90
C CYS A 179 9.87 5.68 -6.63
N PHE A 180 11.18 5.49 -6.87
CA PHE A 180 12.00 6.46 -7.59
C PHE A 180 12.10 6.12 -9.09
N ASP A 181 11.76 4.88 -9.46
CA ASP A 181 11.47 4.50 -10.84
C ASP A 181 10.08 4.99 -11.25
N LYS A 182 10.01 6.25 -11.69
CA LYS A 182 8.76 6.88 -12.11
C LYS A 182 8.08 6.11 -13.26
N GLN A 183 8.84 5.46 -14.15
CA GLN A 183 8.27 4.66 -15.24
C GLN A 183 7.56 3.44 -14.67
N ALA A 184 8.21 2.67 -13.80
CA ALA A 184 7.59 1.50 -13.17
C ALA A 184 6.34 1.86 -12.35
N VAL A 185 6.37 3.00 -11.63
CA VAL A 185 5.20 3.51 -10.89
C VAL A 185 4.03 3.81 -11.84
N GLY A 186 4.30 4.45 -12.97
CA GLY A 186 3.30 4.78 -13.99
C GLY A 186 2.77 3.55 -14.73
N GLU A 187 3.63 2.60 -15.07
CA GLU A 187 3.22 1.32 -15.67
C GLU A 187 2.33 0.51 -14.73
N LEU A 188 2.63 0.51 -13.44
CA LEU A 188 1.77 -0.14 -12.43
C LEU A 188 0.40 0.53 -12.36
N LEU A 189 0.33 1.86 -12.41
CA LEU A 189 -0.94 2.58 -12.48
C LEU A 189 -1.74 2.22 -13.74
N ARG A 190 -1.07 2.16 -14.90
CA ARG A 190 -1.70 1.79 -16.17
C ARG A 190 -2.30 0.38 -16.10
N LYS A 191 -1.57 -0.60 -15.57
CA LYS A 191 -2.08 -1.97 -15.36
C LYS A 191 -3.26 -2.02 -14.40
N LEU A 192 -3.27 -1.20 -13.35
CA LEU A 192 -4.43 -1.07 -12.46
C LEU A 192 -5.66 -0.52 -13.22
N ARG A 193 -5.46 0.48 -14.08
CA ARG A 193 -6.52 1.04 -14.95
C ARG A 193 -7.05 0.02 -15.96
N ASP A 194 -6.17 -0.77 -16.58
CA ASP A 194 -6.57 -1.86 -17.49
C ASP A 194 -7.46 -2.91 -16.79
N LEU A 195 -7.27 -3.11 -15.48
CA LEU A 195 -8.12 -3.97 -14.65
C LEU A 195 -9.42 -3.29 -14.17
N GLY A 196 -9.64 -2.03 -14.56
CA GLY A 196 -10.80 -1.22 -14.19
C GLY A 196 -10.64 -0.43 -12.89
N PHE A 197 -9.41 -0.26 -12.38
CA PHE A 197 -9.16 0.39 -11.10
C PHE A 197 -8.43 1.74 -11.23
N ASN A 198 -8.89 2.73 -10.48
CA ASN A 198 -8.39 4.11 -10.53
C ASN A 198 -7.87 4.59 -9.17
N PRO A 199 -6.72 4.09 -8.67
CA PRO A 199 -6.13 4.60 -7.43
C PRO A 199 -5.74 6.08 -7.62
N LYS A 200 -5.89 6.88 -6.56
CA LYS A 200 -5.65 8.34 -6.63
C LYS A 200 -4.25 8.74 -6.17
N SER A 201 -3.67 7.97 -5.27
CA SER A 201 -2.47 8.35 -4.52
C SER A 201 -1.46 7.22 -4.45
N PHE A 202 -0.20 7.61 -4.61
CA PHE A 202 0.97 6.76 -4.42
C PHE A 202 1.74 7.22 -3.18
N LYS A 203 2.03 6.28 -2.28
CA LYS A 203 2.74 6.54 -1.01
C LYS A 203 4.02 5.70 -0.91
N PRO A 204 5.21 6.33 -0.79
CA PRO A 204 6.43 5.62 -0.42
C PRO A 204 6.32 4.94 0.95
N ASP A 205 6.97 3.79 1.12
CA ASP A 205 6.98 3.11 2.40
C ASP A 205 7.74 3.91 3.47
N VAL A 206 8.79 4.65 3.09
CA VAL A 206 9.50 5.56 4.01
C VAL A 206 8.56 6.57 4.66
N PHE A 207 7.57 7.12 3.95
CA PHE A 207 6.60 8.04 4.56
C PHE A 207 5.70 7.33 5.55
N THR A 208 5.43 6.04 5.34
CA THR A 208 4.64 5.25 6.26
C THR A 208 5.44 4.95 7.54
N MET A 209 6.72 4.59 7.38
CA MET A 209 7.61 4.33 8.51
C MET A 209 7.89 5.57 9.36
N LEU A 210 8.00 6.74 8.74
CA LEU A 210 8.19 8.02 9.44
C LEU A 210 6.89 8.61 10.00
N GLY A 211 5.73 7.95 9.87
CA GLY A 211 4.46 8.48 10.35
C GLY A 211 3.94 9.71 9.59
N ILE A 212 4.34 9.87 8.32
CA ILE A 212 3.87 10.95 7.44
C ILE A 212 2.54 10.51 6.81
N ASP A 213 1.45 10.73 7.52
CA ASP A 213 0.06 10.54 7.07
C ASP A 213 -0.64 11.88 6.73
N SER A 214 -1.95 11.87 6.46
CA SER A 214 -2.69 13.10 6.12
C SER A 214 -2.80 14.12 7.25
N ARG A 215 -2.58 13.71 8.51
CA ARG A 215 -2.69 14.52 9.73
C ARG A 215 -1.36 14.65 10.49
N ASN A 216 -0.24 14.33 9.86
CA ASN A 216 1.07 14.36 10.50
C ASN A 216 1.42 15.75 11.06
N LYS A 217 2.13 15.76 12.19
CA LYS A 217 2.52 17.00 12.91
C LYS A 217 3.37 17.97 12.07
N TRP A 218 4.11 17.44 11.09
CA TRP A 218 4.98 18.22 10.22
C TRP A 218 4.27 18.87 9.03
N ARG A 219 2.98 18.56 8.82
CA ARG A 219 2.17 19.02 7.67
C ARG A 219 2.83 18.72 6.32
N LEU A 220 3.67 17.68 6.24
CA LEU A 220 4.28 17.23 5.00
C LEU A 220 3.26 16.47 4.15
N PRO A 221 3.35 16.50 2.82
CA PRO A 221 2.44 15.74 1.97
C PRO A 221 2.63 14.22 2.20
N PRO A 222 1.55 13.45 2.36
CA PRO A 222 1.62 12.00 2.64
C PRO A 222 1.84 11.14 1.39
N THR A 223 1.92 11.75 0.21
CA THR A 223 1.97 11.07 -1.09
C THR A 223 3.08 11.67 -1.93
N LEU A 224 3.81 10.81 -2.66
CA LEU A 224 4.85 11.25 -3.59
C LEU A 224 4.29 11.52 -4.98
N TYR A 225 3.36 10.68 -5.44
CA TYR A 225 2.66 10.88 -6.70
C TYR A 225 1.16 10.75 -6.54
N THR A 226 0.46 11.28 -7.52
CA THR A 226 -0.98 11.17 -7.73
C THR A 226 -1.26 10.63 -9.13
N ALA A 227 -2.48 10.16 -9.37
CA ALA A 227 -2.87 9.70 -10.70
C ALA A 227 -2.71 10.77 -11.81
N LYS A 228 -2.68 12.06 -11.44
CA LYS A 228 -2.53 13.19 -12.36
C LYS A 228 -1.10 13.32 -12.88
N ASP A 229 -0.11 12.78 -12.16
CA ASP A 229 1.29 12.80 -12.59
C ASP A 229 1.57 11.81 -13.74
N PHE A 230 0.57 10.99 -14.07
CA PHE A 230 0.59 9.92 -15.07
C PHE A 230 -0.68 9.98 -15.92
N PRO A 231 -0.82 11.00 -16.80
CA PRO A 231 -1.96 11.09 -17.68
C PRO A 231 -2.03 9.86 -18.59
N GLU A 232 -3.25 9.42 -18.89
CA GLU A 232 -3.45 8.44 -19.95
C GLU A 232 -2.99 9.10 -21.26
N GLY A 233 -2.19 8.38 -22.04
CA GLY A 233 -1.82 8.86 -23.36
C GLY A 233 -3.11 9.13 -24.14
N GLN A 234 -3.31 10.38 -24.58
CA GLN A 234 -4.28 10.65 -25.62
C GLN A 234 -3.93 9.70 -26.76
N GLY A 235 -4.87 8.84 -27.16
CA GLY A 235 -4.70 8.00 -28.33
C GLY A 235 -4.16 8.86 -29.45
N ALA A 236 -3.16 8.36 -30.16
CA ALA A 236 -2.71 8.99 -31.39
C ALA A 236 -3.96 9.27 -32.23
N GLU A 237 -4.30 10.55 -32.40
CA GLU A 237 -5.20 10.95 -33.47
C GLU A 237 -4.49 10.51 -34.75
N GLU A 238 -5.02 9.44 -35.36
CA GLU A 238 -4.85 9.18 -36.79
C GLU A 238 -5.38 10.42 -37.51
N GLY A 239 -4.48 11.37 -37.77
CA GLY A 239 -4.67 12.39 -38.79
C GLY A 239 -4.40 11.74 -40.14
N ASP A 240 -5.49 11.41 -40.83
CA ASP A 240 -5.53 11.27 -42.30
C ASP A 240 -6.05 12.59 -42.91
#